data_AF-A0A397ABS5-F1
#
_entry.id   AF-A0A397ABS5-F1
#
_cell.length_a   1.000
_cell.length_b   1.000
_cell.length_c   1.000
_cell.angle_alpha   90.00
_cell.angle_beta   90.00
_cell.angle_gamma   90.00
#
_symmetry.space_group_name_H-M   'P 1'
#
loop_
_entity.id
_entity.type
_entity.pdbx_description
1 polymer ?
#
loop_
_entity_poly.entity_id
_entity_poly.type
_entity_poly.pdbx_seq_one_letter_code
_entity_poly.pdbx_strand_id
1 'polypeptide(L)'
;MKMITWVIASTPIAIISLLASSVATQTDLKLLVSDVGLFVLCALLSLSVHTYVFYPLFLRAFVKGNPYKWIFGMARAQTFAFGCASSLATLPVVMEAVDATREVSQTLSRFVLSLGATIGMDGGALVYPVSIVFMAEAEGIGHIIGGAEYFLIILVSTIGSVGAGPVPSSGIVMTMTIWASVFPSVPLPSTFAFIVATDWFIDRFQTLVNVTCDTVVCRIVAELVGETIEDEDRVSLVSAVDDLASHNPKVKKALESSYARD
;
A
#
# COMPACT_ATOMS: atom_id res chain seq x y z
N MET A 1 -6.93 -20.97 -2.34
CA MET A 1 -6.74 -20.72 -0.89
C MET A 1 -5.70 -21.64 -0.25
N LYS A 2 -5.77 -22.97 -0.41
CA LYS A 2 -4.75 -23.89 0.17
C LYS A 2 -3.29 -23.55 -0.18
N MET A 3 -2.97 -23.18 -1.43
CA MET A 3 -1.62 -22.74 -1.80
C MET A 3 -1.18 -21.45 -1.06
N ILE A 4 -2.09 -20.49 -0.88
CA ILE A 4 -1.79 -19.23 -0.19
C ILE A 4 -1.46 -19.51 1.27
N THR A 5 -2.18 -20.42 1.93
CA THR A 5 -1.88 -20.81 3.32
C THR A 5 -0.48 -21.41 3.48
N TRP A 6 -0.03 -22.23 2.51
CA TRP A 6 1.34 -22.75 2.49
C TRP A 6 2.38 -21.67 2.26
N VAL A 7 2.10 -20.69 1.40
CA VAL A 7 2.96 -19.53 1.16
C VAL A 7 3.05 -18.66 2.42
N ILE A 8 1.93 -18.40 3.10
CA ILE A 8 1.90 -17.63 4.35
C ILE A 8 2.67 -18.35 5.45
N ALA A 9 2.53 -19.68 5.56
CA ALA A 9 3.31 -20.48 6.50
C ALA A 9 4.82 -20.43 6.21
N SER A 10 5.22 -20.31 4.94
CA SER A 10 6.62 -20.22 4.50
C SER A 10 7.19 -18.80 4.55
N THR A 11 6.34 -17.80 4.78
CA THR A 11 6.70 -16.38 4.80
C THR A 11 7.82 -16.05 5.77
N PRO A 12 7.82 -16.53 7.04
CA PRO A 12 8.86 -16.14 7.99
C PRO A 12 10.29 -16.48 7.50
N ILE A 13 10.46 -17.60 6.81
CA ILE A 13 11.74 -18.03 6.25
C ILE A 13 12.16 -17.12 5.09
N ALA A 14 11.22 -16.77 4.21
CA ALA A 14 11.46 -15.84 3.11
C ALA A 14 11.84 -14.44 3.62
N ILE A 15 11.14 -13.94 4.64
CA ILE A 15 11.43 -12.65 5.27
C ILE A 15 12.84 -12.63 5.84
N ILE A 16 13.23 -13.67 6.61
CA ILE A 16 14.57 -13.74 7.20
C ILE A 16 15.65 -13.76 6.10
N SER A 17 15.44 -14.49 5.01
CA SER A 17 16.36 -14.54 3.87
C SER A 17 16.51 -13.18 3.18
N LEU A 18 15.39 -12.49 2.91
CA LEU A 18 15.39 -11.16 2.31
C LEU A 18 16.05 -10.12 3.22
N LEU A 19 15.79 -10.17 4.53
CA LEU A 19 16.44 -9.32 5.51
C LEU A 19 17.96 -9.57 5.55
N ALA A 20 18.37 -10.85 5.59
CA ALA A 20 19.79 -11.22 5.61
C ALA A 20 20.52 -10.77 4.34
N SER A 21 19.92 -10.96 3.16
CA SER A 21 20.49 -10.52 1.88
C SER A 21 20.61 -8.99 1.79
N SER A 22 19.63 -8.25 2.30
CA SER A 22 19.67 -6.77 2.29
C SER A 22 20.70 -6.19 3.25
N VAL A 23 20.96 -6.86 4.38
CA VAL A 23 21.97 -6.43 5.36
C VAL A 23 23.39 -6.80 4.90
N ALA A 24 23.56 -7.95 4.24
CA ALA A 24 24.86 -8.42 3.77
C ALA A 24 25.49 -7.55 2.66
N THR A 25 24.71 -6.72 1.98
CA THR A 25 25.19 -5.83 0.90
C THR A 25 25.71 -4.48 1.39
N GLN A 26 25.64 -4.17 2.69
CA GLN A 26 26.03 -2.87 3.25
C GLN A 26 27.42 -2.92 3.91
N THR A 27 28.34 -2.05 3.48
CA THR A 27 29.76 -2.08 3.87
C THR A 27 30.18 -1.00 4.88
N ASP A 28 29.41 0.06 5.13
CA ASP A 28 29.85 1.18 5.97
C ASP A 28 28.80 1.69 6.97
N LEU A 29 28.98 1.32 8.25
CA LEU A 29 28.11 1.68 9.38
C LEU A 29 28.51 3.01 10.08
N LYS A 30 29.68 3.58 9.79
CA LYS A 30 30.28 4.68 10.60
C LYS A 30 30.10 6.10 10.05
N LEU A 31 29.94 6.28 8.74
CA LEU A 31 29.69 7.60 8.12
C LEU A 31 28.21 8.02 8.13
N LEU A 32 27.34 7.18 8.69
CA LEU A 32 25.89 7.15 8.47
C LEU A 32 25.04 7.87 9.56
N VAL A 33 25.65 8.38 10.64
CA VAL A 33 24.88 8.56 11.89
C VAL A 33 24.21 9.95 12.06
N SER A 34 24.73 11.01 11.44
CA SER A 34 24.10 12.35 11.55
C SER A 34 23.08 12.59 10.42
N ASP A 35 23.55 12.69 9.18
CA ASP A 35 22.72 13.25 8.11
C ASP A 35 21.82 12.19 7.46
N VAL A 36 22.31 10.96 7.33
CA VAL A 36 21.48 9.82 6.89
C VAL A 36 20.47 9.44 7.97
N GLY A 37 20.82 9.59 9.24
CA GLY A 37 19.89 9.40 10.37
C GLY A 37 18.72 10.38 10.31
N LEU A 38 18.98 11.66 10.00
CA LEU A 38 17.94 12.67 9.80
C LEU A 38 17.05 12.34 8.59
N PHE A 39 17.62 11.93 7.47
CA PHE A 39 16.83 11.51 6.30
C PHE A 39 15.89 10.34 6.64
N VAL A 40 16.43 9.26 7.23
CA VAL A 40 15.63 8.09 7.62
C VAL A 40 14.53 8.50 8.60
N LEU A 41 14.85 9.34 9.58
CA LEU A 41 13.87 9.83 10.55
C LEU A 41 12.75 10.63 9.87
N CYS A 42 13.09 11.56 8.97
CA CYS A 42 12.11 12.35 8.22
C CYS A 42 11.22 11.48 7.33
N ALA A 43 11.80 10.49 6.63
CA ALA A 43 11.06 9.56 5.79
C ALA A 43 10.11 8.68 6.62
N LEU A 44 10.59 8.13 7.75
CA LEU A 44 9.72 7.35 8.64
C LEU A 44 8.63 8.20 9.29
N LEU A 45 8.94 9.44 9.64
CA LEU A 45 7.97 10.36 10.23
C LEU A 45 6.88 10.73 9.22
N SER A 46 7.23 11.03 7.96
CA SER A 46 6.24 11.33 6.92
C SER A 46 5.29 10.15 6.68
N LEU A 47 5.85 8.94 6.53
CA LEU A 47 5.09 7.70 6.39
C LEU A 47 4.19 7.42 7.61
N SER A 48 4.71 7.63 8.81
CA SER A 48 3.98 7.39 10.07
C SER A 48 2.84 8.39 10.26
N VAL A 49 3.08 9.68 10.02
CA VAL A 49 2.05 10.71 10.10
C VAL A 49 0.94 10.44 9.08
N HIS A 50 1.30 10.06 7.86
CA HIS A 50 0.31 9.72 6.84
C HIS A 50 -0.54 8.51 7.25
N THR A 51 0.09 7.44 7.74
CA THR A 51 -0.58 6.18 8.09
C THR A 51 -1.39 6.27 9.39
N TYR A 52 -0.90 6.99 10.40
CA TYR A 52 -1.50 7.02 11.74
C TYR A 52 -2.21 8.33 12.09
N VAL A 53 -2.15 9.35 11.24
CA VAL A 53 -2.90 10.60 11.43
C VAL A 53 -3.82 10.84 10.25
N PHE A 54 -3.30 10.93 9.02
CA PHE A 54 -4.11 11.26 7.85
C PHE A 54 -5.16 10.18 7.54
N TYR A 55 -4.73 8.92 7.35
CA TYR A 55 -5.66 7.84 6.99
C TYR A 55 -6.72 7.49 8.06
N PRO A 56 -6.41 7.50 9.37
CA PRO A 56 -7.44 7.31 10.39
C PRO A 56 -8.48 8.43 10.38
N LEU A 57 -8.06 9.68 10.20
CA LEU A 57 -8.98 10.82 10.07
C LEU A 57 -9.82 10.71 8.81
N PHE A 58 -9.21 10.32 7.69
CA PHE A 58 -9.89 10.11 6.42
C PHE A 58 -10.93 8.98 6.53
N LEU A 59 -10.54 7.83 7.08
CA LEU A 59 -11.45 6.71 7.31
C LEU A 59 -12.60 7.09 8.24
N ARG A 60 -12.31 7.84 9.32
CA ARG A 60 -13.32 8.30 10.28
C ARG A 60 -14.35 9.26 9.67
N ALA A 61 -13.96 10.01 8.63
CA ALA A 61 -14.84 10.96 7.95
C ALA A 61 -15.95 10.25 7.15
N PHE A 62 -15.69 9.05 6.61
CA PHE A 62 -16.64 8.30 5.81
C PHE A 62 -17.27 7.12 6.56
N VAL A 63 -16.48 6.42 7.37
CA VAL A 63 -16.89 5.18 8.04
C VAL A 63 -17.09 5.42 9.53
N LYS A 64 -18.23 4.94 10.05
CA LYS A 64 -18.51 4.97 11.50
C LYS A 64 -17.72 3.86 12.20
N GLY A 65 -16.95 4.23 13.23
CA GLY A 65 -16.21 3.26 14.03
C GLY A 65 -14.85 3.78 14.48
N ASN A 66 -14.06 2.89 15.09
CA ASN A 66 -12.67 3.18 15.43
C ASN A 66 -11.76 2.87 14.24
N PRO A 67 -11.16 3.86 13.57
CA PRO A 67 -10.33 3.64 12.38
C PRO A 67 -9.06 2.84 12.70
N TYR A 68 -8.53 2.97 13.92
CA TYR A 68 -7.35 2.21 14.35
C TYR A 68 -7.64 0.71 14.48
N LYS A 69 -8.89 0.32 14.78
CA LYS A 69 -9.28 -1.09 14.80
C LYS A 69 -9.11 -1.73 13.42
N TRP A 70 -9.44 -1.00 12.36
CA TRP A 70 -9.24 -1.46 10.99
C TRP A 70 -7.75 -1.61 10.67
N ILE A 71 -6.97 -0.55 10.90
CA ILE A 71 -5.53 -0.52 10.58
C ILE A 71 -4.79 -1.64 11.31
N PHE A 72 -5.01 -1.81 12.62
CA PHE A 72 -4.37 -2.88 13.39
C PHE A 72 -4.94 -4.27 13.06
N GLY A 73 -6.16 -4.36 12.54
CA GLY A 73 -6.73 -5.60 12.01
C GLY A 73 -5.96 -6.16 10.81
N MET A 74 -5.23 -5.31 10.08
CA MET A 74 -4.43 -5.68 8.92
C MET A 74 -3.00 -6.10 9.25
N ALA A 75 -2.66 -6.28 10.53
CA ALA A 75 -1.30 -6.58 10.98
C ALA A 75 -0.63 -7.77 10.27
N ARG A 76 -1.39 -8.81 9.93
CA ARG A 76 -0.87 -9.98 9.18
C ARG A 76 -0.39 -9.60 7.78
N ALA A 77 -1.18 -8.82 7.06
CA ALA A 77 -0.84 -8.34 5.73
C ALA A 77 0.32 -7.34 5.78
N GLN A 78 0.31 -6.43 6.76
CA GLN A 78 1.39 -5.45 6.98
C GLN A 78 2.74 -6.13 7.27
N THR A 79 2.73 -7.19 8.11
CA THR A 79 3.96 -7.93 8.44
C THR A 79 4.52 -8.68 7.22
N PHE A 80 3.64 -9.26 6.40
CA PHE A 80 4.05 -9.88 5.14
C PHE A 80 4.62 -8.82 4.17
N ALA A 81 3.93 -7.68 4.02
CA ALA A 81 4.35 -6.58 3.15
C ALA A 81 5.73 -6.05 3.52
N PHE A 82 5.96 -5.82 4.82
CA PHE A 82 7.25 -5.38 5.34
C PHE A 82 8.39 -6.33 5.00
N GLY A 83 8.13 -7.64 5.08
CA GLY A 83 9.14 -8.64 4.81
C GLY A 83 9.37 -8.91 3.32
N CYS A 84 8.31 -8.80 2.50
CA CYS A 84 8.37 -9.05 1.05
C CYS A 84 8.83 -7.83 0.25
N ALA A 85 8.63 -6.60 0.75
CA ALA A 85 8.94 -5.33 0.08
C ALA A 85 8.29 -5.17 -1.31
N SER A 86 7.12 -5.79 -1.53
CA SER A 86 6.36 -5.64 -2.78
C SER A 86 4.85 -5.66 -2.54
N SER A 87 4.15 -4.64 -3.04
CA SER A 87 2.70 -4.52 -2.94
C SER A 87 1.98 -5.62 -3.72
N LEU A 88 2.41 -5.91 -4.96
CA LEU A 88 1.80 -6.96 -5.79
C LEU A 88 2.00 -8.36 -5.20
N ALA A 89 3.19 -8.65 -4.66
CA ALA A 89 3.46 -9.94 -4.03
C ALA A 89 2.62 -10.14 -2.76
N THR A 90 2.26 -9.05 -2.08
CA THR A 90 1.46 -9.07 -0.85
C THR A 90 -0.04 -9.15 -1.14
N LEU A 91 -0.49 -8.77 -2.35
CA LEU A 91 -1.90 -8.66 -2.72
C LEU A 91 -2.77 -9.87 -2.31
N PRO A 92 -2.37 -11.15 -2.51
CA PRO A 92 -3.19 -12.28 -2.08
C PRO A 92 -3.40 -12.36 -0.55
N VAL A 93 -2.39 -11.94 0.23
CA VAL A 93 -2.44 -11.91 1.70
C VAL A 93 -3.31 -10.75 2.18
N VAL A 94 -3.27 -9.61 1.47
CA VAL A 94 -4.14 -8.46 1.75
C VAL A 94 -5.60 -8.81 1.49
N MET A 95 -5.89 -9.46 0.37
CA MET A 95 -7.25 -9.94 0.05
C MET A 95 -7.76 -10.89 1.14
N GLU A 96 -6.96 -11.86 1.59
CA GLU A 96 -7.35 -12.77 2.69
C GLU A 96 -7.60 -12.00 4.00
N ALA A 97 -6.81 -10.99 4.31
CA ALA A 97 -6.98 -10.18 5.52
C ALA A 97 -8.25 -9.33 5.47
N VAL A 98 -8.56 -8.72 4.32
CA VAL A 98 -9.79 -7.94 4.12
C VAL A 98 -11.02 -8.86 4.12
N ASP A 99 -10.98 -9.99 3.42
CA ASP A 99 -12.08 -10.97 3.39
C ASP A 99 -12.39 -11.49 4.81
N ALA A 100 -11.36 -11.67 5.65
CA ALA A 100 -11.54 -12.12 7.04
C ALA A 100 -12.27 -11.11 7.94
N THR A 101 -12.28 -9.81 7.59
CA THR A 101 -13.03 -8.79 8.35
C THR A 101 -14.55 -8.94 8.20
N ARG A 102 -14.98 -9.55 7.09
CA ARG A 102 -16.38 -9.62 6.66
C ARG A 102 -17.07 -8.26 6.47
N GLU A 103 -16.30 -7.18 6.30
CA GLU A 103 -16.84 -5.82 6.17
C GLU A 103 -16.92 -5.33 4.71
N VAL A 104 -16.33 -6.06 3.75
CA VAL A 104 -16.26 -5.69 2.32
C VAL A 104 -16.55 -6.91 1.46
N SER A 105 -17.30 -6.75 0.36
CA SER A 105 -17.55 -7.82 -0.63
C SER A 105 -16.24 -8.31 -1.27
N GLN A 106 -16.15 -9.59 -1.63
CA GLN A 106 -14.96 -10.12 -2.29
C GLN A 106 -14.77 -9.52 -3.68
N THR A 107 -15.87 -9.23 -4.37
CA THR A 107 -15.84 -8.63 -5.70
C THR A 107 -15.22 -7.24 -5.65
N LEU A 108 -15.66 -6.40 -4.71
CA LEU A 108 -15.11 -5.05 -4.54
C LEU A 108 -13.68 -5.09 -4.02
N SER A 109 -13.38 -5.93 -3.03
CA SER A 109 -12.05 -6.02 -2.43
C SER A 109 -11.01 -6.38 -3.50
N ARG A 110 -11.30 -7.36 -4.36
CA ARG A 110 -10.41 -7.76 -5.45
C ARG A 110 -10.19 -6.65 -6.46
N PHE A 111 -11.24 -5.92 -6.84
CA PHE A 111 -11.12 -4.83 -7.79
C PHE A 111 -10.30 -3.66 -7.23
N VAL A 112 -10.68 -3.14 -6.06
CA VAL A 112 -10.05 -1.96 -5.46
C VAL A 112 -8.61 -2.25 -5.05
N LEU A 113 -8.33 -3.40 -4.43
CA LEU A 113 -6.97 -3.75 -3.99
C LEU A 113 -6.04 -4.06 -5.18
N SER A 114 -6.54 -4.67 -6.26
CA SER A 114 -5.70 -4.92 -7.44
C SER A 114 -5.34 -3.63 -8.15
N LEU A 115 -6.27 -2.67 -8.21
CA LEU A 115 -6.02 -1.35 -8.74
C LEU A 115 -5.03 -0.60 -7.81
N GLY A 116 -5.32 -0.57 -6.51
CA GLY A 116 -4.49 0.06 -5.47
C GLY A 116 -3.04 -0.42 -5.49
N ALA A 117 -2.81 -1.73 -5.59
CA ALA A 117 -1.45 -2.29 -5.62
C ALA A 117 -0.59 -1.81 -6.82
N THR A 118 -1.20 -1.20 -7.84
CA THR A 118 -0.50 -0.64 -9.01
C THR A 118 -0.44 0.89 -9.01
N ILE A 119 -1.49 1.58 -8.57
CA ILE A 119 -1.57 3.06 -8.61
C ILE A 119 -1.47 3.73 -7.23
N GLY A 120 -1.82 3.01 -6.17
CA GLY A 120 -1.86 3.44 -4.76
C GLY A 120 -0.49 3.42 -4.10
N MET A 121 0.44 4.19 -4.65
CA MET A 121 1.83 4.26 -4.16
C MET A 121 2.09 5.52 -3.34
N ASP A 122 1.38 5.68 -2.22
CA ASP A 122 1.54 6.83 -1.31
C ASP A 122 2.95 6.94 -0.71
N GLY A 123 3.56 5.81 -0.37
CA GLY A 123 4.88 5.73 0.23
C GLY A 123 5.94 6.40 -0.64
N GLY A 124 5.94 6.13 -1.95
CA GLY A 124 6.84 6.78 -2.90
C GLY A 124 6.54 8.27 -3.04
N ALA A 125 5.26 8.65 -3.10
CA ALA A 125 4.85 10.05 -3.19
C ALA A 125 5.29 10.88 -1.97
N LEU A 126 5.49 10.24 -0.82
CA LEU A 126 6.00 10.87 0.41
C LEU A 126 7.52 10.82 0.52
N VAL A 127 8.16 9.70 0.17
CA VAL A 127 9.61 9.52 0.36
C VAL A 127 10.40 10.20 -0.75
N TYR A 128 9.96 10.16 -2.01
CA TYR A 128 10.67 10.81 -3.11
C TYR A 128 10.92 12.31 -2.88
N PRO A 129 9.91 13.14 -2.52
CA PRO A 129 10.17 14.57 -2.29
C PRO A 129 11.11 14.79 -1.10
N VAL A 130 11.02 13.98 -0.04
CA VAL A 130 11.96 14.02 1.09
C VAL A 130 13.38 13.70 0.64
N SER A 131 13.56 12.69 -0.22
CA SER A 131 14.87 12.32 -0.78
C SER A 131 15.46 13.44 -1.64
N ILE A 132 14.65 14.09 -2.49
CA ILE A 132 15.12 15.20 -3.34
C ILE A 132 15.56 16.40 -2.50
N VAL A 133 14.74 16.79 -1.52
CA VAL A 133 15.06 17.92 -0.62
C VAL A 133 16.31 17.59 0.21
N PHE A 134 16.41 16.38 0.75
CA PHE A 134 17.60 15.94 1.49
C PHE A 134 18.87 16.03 0.64
N MET A 135 18.84 15.52 -0.59
CA MET A 135 19.99 15.58 -1.49
C MET A 135 20.38 17.03 -1.85
N ALA A 136 19.40 17.91 -2.05
CA ALA A 136 19.67 19.30 -2.34
C ALA A 136 20.28 20.05 -1.14
N GLU A 137 19.80 19.80 0.07
CA GLU A 137 20.34 20.38 1.31
C GLU A 137 21.75 19.87 1.61
N ALA A 138 21.98 18.56 1.45
CA ALA A 138 23.29 17.94 1.69
C ALA A 138 24.39 18.46 0.74
N GLU A 139 24.02 18.84 -0.48
CA GLU A 139 24.96 19.40 -1.47
C GLU A 139 25.07 20.93 -1.38
N GLY A 140 24.39 21.56 -0.40
CA GLY A 140 24.43 23.01 -0.17
C GLY A 140 23.63 23.83 -1.19
N ILE A 141 22.81 23.19 -2.02
CA ILE A 141 21.97 23.84 -3.04
C ILE A 141 20.51 24.01 -2.60
N GLY A 142 20.19 23.74 -1.33
CA GLY A 142 18.84 23.91 -0.77
C GLY A 142 18.24 25.29 -0.99
N HIS A 143 19.07 26.34 -1.00
CA HIS A 143 18.67 27.73 -1.28
C HIS A 143 18.10 27.96 -2.69
N ILE A 144 18.33 27.04 -3.62
CA ILE A 144 17.78 27.07 -4.99
C ILE A 144 16.34 26.54 -5.01
N ILE A 145 15.91 25.80 -3.98
CA ILE A 145 14.55 25.30 -3.87
C ILE A 145 13.62 26.45 -3.46
N GLY A 146 13.05 27.12 -4.46
CA GLY A 146 11.96 28.06 -4.30
C GLY A 146 10.59 27.38 -4.28
N GLY A 147 9.53 28.20 -4.27
CA GLY A 147 8.16 27.70 -4.28
C GLY A 147 7.80 26.94 -5.57
N ALA A 148 8.39 27.31 -6.71
CA ALA A 148 8.17 26.64 -7.99
C ALA A 148 8.82 25.25 -8.00
N GLU A 149 10.02 25.12 -7.45
CA GLU A 149 10.76 23.87 -7.33
C GLU A 149 10.06 22.93 -6.36
N TYR A 150 9.59 23.41 -5.19
CA TYR A 150 8.78 22.59 -4.29
C TYR A 150 7.51 22.06 -4.95
N PHE A 151 6.79 22.93 -5.69
CA PHE A 151 5.61 22.50 -6.43
C PHE A 151 5.93 21.43 -7.47
N LEU A 152 7.02 21.62 -8.23
CA LEU A 152 7.46 20.67 -9.25
C LEU A 152 7.93 19.35 -8.64
N ILE A 153 8.67 19.39 -7.52
CA ILE A 153 9.07 18.20 -6.76
C ILE A 153 7.84 17.40 -6.34
N ILE A 154 6.81 18.05 -5.75
CA ILE A 154 5.58 17.37 -5.33
C ILE A 154 4.84 16.77 -6.53
N LEU A 155 4.68 17.55 -7.60
CA LEU A 155 3.96 17.11 -8.80
C LEU A 155 4.63 15.91 -9.46
N VAL A 156 5.93 16.01 -9.74
CA VAL A 156 6.69 14.96 -10.42
C VAL A 156 6.86 13.74 -9.51
N SER A 157 7.01 13.92 -8.20
CA SER A 157 7.04 12.79 -7.26
C SER A 157 5.72 12.04 -7.20
N THR A 158 4.59 12.76 -7.22
CA THR A 158 3.26 12.14 -7.19
C THR A 158 3.02 11.33 -8.46
N ILE A 159 3.28 11.92 -9.63
CA ILE A 159 3.14 11.22 -10.92
C ILE A 159 4.13 10.06 -11.01
N GLY A 160 5.38 10.30 -10.60
CA GLY A 160 6.44 9.31 -10.60
C GLY A 160 6.17 8.12 -9.68
N SER A 161 5.46 8.33 -8.56
CA SER A 161 5.10 7.24 -7.67
C SER A 161 4.16 6.23 -8.31
N VAL A 162 3.22 6.69 -9.14
CA VAL A 162 2.35 5.81 -9.94
C VAL A 162 3.15 5.10 -11.04
N GLY A 163 4.18 5.75 -11.57
CA GLY A 163 5.06 5.20 -12.61
C GLY A 163 6.11 4.22 -12.08
N ALA A 164 6.37 4.21 -10.77
CA ALA A 164 7.24 3.23 -10.13
C ALA A 164 6.55 1.86 -10.16
N GLY A 165 7.20 0.83 -10.70
CA GLY A 165 6.65 -0.52 -10.57
C GLY A 165 6.54 -0.93 -9.09
N PRO A 166 5.52 -1.70 -8.68
CA PRO A 166 5.35 -2.19 -7.29
C PRO A 166 6.30 -3.37 -6.97
N VAL A 167 7.57 -3.18 -7.31
CA VAL A 167 8.67 -4.13 -7.15
C VAL A 167 9.77 -3.49 -6.29
N PRO A 168 10.56 -4.30 -5.57
CA PRO A 168 11.58 -3.77 -4.66
C PRO A 168 12.57 -2.85 -5.38
N SER A 169 13.01 -1.80 -4.68
CA SER A 169 14.02 -0.84 -5.15
C SER A 169 13.68 -0.08 -6.44
N SER A 170 12.43 -0.11 -6.91
CA SER A 170 12.00 0.72 -8.06
C SER A 170 12.10 2.22 -7.77
N GLY A 171 11.99 2.60 -6.49
CA GLY A 171 12.09 3.98 -6.02
C GLY A 171 13.45 4.64 -6.25
N ILE A 172 14.54 3.87 -6.36
CA ILE A 172 15.88 4.40 -6.62
C ILE A 172 15.94 5.06 -8.02
N VAL A 173 15.44 4.34 -9.04
CA VAL A 173 15.40 4.83 -10.41
C VAL A 173 14.49 6.05 -10.50
N MET A 174 13.33 6.00 -9.85
CA MET A 174 12.40 7.14 -9.83
C MET A 174 13.00 8.37 -9.15
N THR A 175 13.70 8.21 -8.04
CA THR A 175 14.39 9.32 -7.36
C THR A 175 15.42 9.99 -8.29
N MET A 176 16.18 9.19 -9.05
CA MET A 176 17.11 9.70 -10.05
C MET A 176 16.39 10.46 -11.19
N THR A 177 15.27 9.92 -11.68
CA THR A 177 14.46 10.58 -12.72
C THR A 177 13.85 11.89 -12.25
N ILE A 178 13.34 11.93 -11.01
CA ILE A 178 12.77 13.14 -10.41
C ILE A 178 13.86 14.20 -10.26
N TRP A 179 15.06 13.83 -9.77
CA TRP A 179 16.19 14.74 -9.67
C TRP A 179 16.53 15.38 -11.02
N ALA A 180 16.70 14.57 -12.06
CA ALA A 180 17.02 15.06 -13.40
C ALA A 180 15.92 15.96 -13.99
N SER A 181 14.67 15.73 -13.59
CA SER A 181 13.52 16.54 -14.04
C SER A 181 13.44 17.89 -13.33
N VAL A 182 13.77 17.94 -12.04
CA VAL A 182 13.72 19.16 -11.22
C VAL A 182 14.96 20.01 -11.42
N PHE A 183 16.14 19.39 -11.49
CA PHE A 183 17.44 20.06 -11.58
C PHE A 183 18.23 19.63 -12.83
N PRO A 184 17.76 19.95 -14.05
CA PRO A 184 18.37 19.46 -15.30
C PRO A 184 19.82 19.92 -15.51
N SER A 185 20.22 21.02 -14.86
CA SER A 185 21.58 21.57 -14.94
C SER A 185 22.52 21.09 -13.83
N VAL A 186 22.01 20.32 -12.86
CA VAL A 186 22.78 19.82 -11.71
C VAL A 186 22.94 18.30 -11.85
N PRO A 187 24.18 17.79 -11.91
CA PRO A 187 24.40 16.34 -11.98
C PRO A 187 23.85 15.65 -10.72
N LEU A 188 23.58 14.34 -10.83
CA LEU A 188 23.13 13.56 -9.69
C LEU A 188 24.20 13.62 -8.58
N PRO A 189 23.83 14.02 -7.36
CA PRO A 189 24.78 14.29 -6.30
C PRO A 189 25.38 13.01 -5.71
N SER A 190 26.55 13.14 -5.10
CA SER A 190 27.22 12.01 -4.41
C SER A 190 26.37 11.47 -3.25
N THR A 191 25.57 12.35 -2.64
CA THR A 191 24.59 12.06 -1.60
C THR A 191 23.54 11.02 -2.02
N PHE A 192 23.30 10.82 -3.33
CA PHE A 192 22.42 9.75 -3.83
C PHE A 192 22.83 8.35 -3.35
N ALA A 193 24.12 8.12 -3.11
CA ALA A 193 24.60 6.86 -2.55
C ALA A 193 23.96 6.53 -1.19
N PHE A 194 23.60 7.54 -0.39
CA PHE A 194 22.92 7.34 0.89
C PHE A 194 21.46 6.90 0.72
N ILE A 195 20.77 7.39 -0.32
CA ILE A 195 19.42 6.93 -0.67
C ILE A 195 19.48 5.45 -1.03
N VAL A 196 20.44 5.07 -1.88
CA VAL A 196 20.66 3.66 -2.27
C VAL A 196 21.00 2.79 -1.05
N ALA A 197 21.86 3.27 -0.15
CA ALA A 197 22.28 2.53 1.04
C ALA A 197 21.15 2.32 2.06
N THR A 198 20.14 3.19 2.07
CA THR A 198 18.99 3.13 2.99
C THR A 198 17.72 2.57 2.35
N ASP A 199 17.69 2.41 1.03
CA ASP A 199 16.55 1.93 0.25
C ASP A 199 16.02 0.61 0.80
N TRP A 200 16.91 -0.34 1.11
CA TRP A 200 16.50 -1.63 1.67
C TRP A 200 15.63 -1.47 2.92
N PHE A 201 15.88 -0.47 3.75
CA PHE A 201 15.10 -0.25 4.95
C PHE A 201 13.81 0.54 4.65
N ILE A 202 13.92 1.66 3.95
CA ILE A 202 12.81 2.58 3.72
C ILE A 202 11.76 2.01 2.76
N ASP A 203 12.17 1.28 1.71
CA ASP A 203 11.29 0.63 0.72
C ASP A 203 10.26 -0.31 1.38
N ARG A 204 10.66 -0.98 2.46
CA ARG A 204 9.78 -1.86 3.24
C ARG A 204 8.67 -1.08 3.97
N PHE A 205 9.00 0.09 4.52
CA PHE A 205 7.98 0.96 5.12
C PHE A 205 7.07 1.58 4.07
N GLN A 206 7.61 1.99 2.91
CA GLN A 206 6.80 2.48 1.79
C GLN A 206 5.78 1.43 1.37
N THR A 207 6.22 0.18 1.19
CA THR A 207 5.35 -0.94 0.85
C THR A 207 4.27 -1.16 1.92
N LEU A 208 4.65 -1.13 3.20
CA LEU A 208 3.71 -1.30 4.31
C LEU A 208 2.65 -0.20 4.33
N VAL A 209 3.04 1.06 4.10
CA VAL A 209 2.12 2.19 3.99
C VAL A 209 1.18 1.98 2.81
N ASN A 210 1.70 1.75 1.59
CA ASN A 210 0.88 1.52 0.39
C ASN A 210 -0.21 0.46 0.62
N VAL A 211 0.18 -0.71 1.13
CA VAL A 211 -0.76 -1.80 1.43
C VAL A 211 -1.80 -1.38 2.47
N THR A 212 -1.39 -0.66 3.52
CA THR A 212 -2.32 -0.20 4.57
C THR A 212 -3.33 0.79 4.01
N CYS A 213 -2.86 1.75 3.22
CA CYS A 213 -3.66 2.78 2.58
C CYS A 213 -4.68 2.18 1.60
N ASP A 214 -4.27 1.20 0.78
CA ASP A 214 -5.15 0.47 -0.12
C ASP A 214 -6.30 -0.22 0.63
N THR A 215 -6.02 -0.84 1.78
CA THR A 215 -7.09 -1.45 2.60
C THR A 215 -8.06 -0.42 3.18
N VAL A 216 -7.57 0.77 3.55
CA VAL A 216 -8.40 1.85 4.08
C VAL A 216 -9.30 2.42 2.99
N VAL A 217 -8.75 2.67 1.80
CA VAL A 217 -9.52 3.13 0.63
C VAL A 217 -10.57 2.09 0.25
N CYS A 218 -10.21 0.81 0.23
CA CYS A 218 -11.13 -0.30 -0.02
C CYS A 218 -12.33 -0.26 0.95
N ARG A 219 -12.09 -0.07 2.25
CA ARG A 219 -13.16 0.05 3.24
C ARG A 219 -14.05 1.28 3.04
N ILE A 220 -13.46 2.43 2.67
CA ILE A 220 -14.21 3.65 2.39
C ILE A 220 -15.10 3.46 1.15
N VAL A 221 -14.56 2.90 0.06
CA VAL A 221 -15.33 2.64 -1.16
C VAL A 221 -16.47 1.67 -0.88
N ALA A 222 -16.25 0.64 -0.07
CA ALA A 222 -17.31 -0.29 0.35
C ALA A 222 -18.46 0.42 1.06
N GLU A 223 -18.15 1.33 2.00
CA GLU A 223 -19.16 2.12 2.70
C GLU A 223 -19.90 3.08 1.77
N LEU A 224 -19.22 3.67 0.77
CA LEU A 224 -19.82 4.60 -0.19
C LEU A 224 -20.73 3.92 -1.21
N VAL A 225 -20.38 2.70 -1.64
CA VAL A 225 -21.16 1.93 -2.62
C VAL A 225 -22.27 1.13 -1.96
N GLY A 226 -22.18 0.88 -0.65
CA GLY A 226 -23.15 0.07 0.09
C GLY A 226 -22.92 -1.44 -0.02
N GLU A 227 -21.91 -1.89 -0.78
CA GLU A 227 -21.49 -3.29 -0.88
C GLU A 227 -20.78 -3.75 0.41
N THR A 228 -21.60 -4.00 1.43
CA THR A 228 -21.23 -4.80 2.60
C THR A 228 -21.75 -6.23 2.39
N ILE A 229 -21.16 -7.22 3.08
CA ILE A 229 -21.39 -8.65 2.83
C ILE A 229 -22.88 -9.08 2.80
N GLU A 230 -23.78 -8.29 3.40
CA GLU A 230 -25.22 -8.53 3.30
C GLU A 230 -25.75 -8.62 1.86
N ASP A 231 -25.16 -7.90 0.90
CA ASP A 231 -25.55 -7.97 -0.51
C ASP A 231 -24.98 -9.20 -1.23
N GLU A 232 -23.75 -9.61 -0.91
CA GLU A 232 -23.10 -10.79 -1.50
C GLU A 232 -23.73 -12.10 -0.98
N ASP A 233 -24.08 -12.15 0.31
CA ASP A 233 -24.83 -13.26 0.92
C ASP A 233 -26.27 -13.32 0.36
N ARG A 234 -26.94 -12.19 0.10
CA ARG A 234 -28.25 -12.17 -0.59
C ARG A 234 -28.18 -12.69 -2.02
N VAL A 235 -27.20 -12.23 -2.81
CA VAL A 235 -27.05 -12.67 -4.21
C VAL A 235 -26.72 -14.16 -4.29
N SER A 236 -25.83 -14.67 -3.42
CA SER A 236 -25.49 -16.09 -3.38
C SER A 236 -26.66 -16.97 -2.91
N LEU A 237 -27.46 -16.50 -1.95
CA LEU A 237 -28.69 -17.19 -1.53
C LEU A 237 -29.73 -17.21 -2.65
N VAL A 238 -29.93 -16.10 -3.37
CA VAL A 238 -30.85 -16.05 -4.51
C VAL A 238 -30.39 -16.99 -5.62
N SER A 239 -29.10 -16.99 -5.97
CA SER A 239 -28.59 -17.91 -7.00
C SER A 239 -28.70 -19.37 -6.60
N ALA A 240 -28.40 -19.70 -5.33
CA ALA A 240 -28.53 -21.05 -4.82
C ALA A 240 -30.00 -21.51 -4.78
N VAL A 241 -30.92 -20.61 -4.45
CA VAL A 241 -32.37 -20.86 -4.47
C VAL A 241 -32.88 -21.06 -5.90
N ASP A 242 -32.41 -20.27 -6.87
CA ASP A 242 -32.76 -20.42 -8.28
C ASP A 242 -32.21 -21.73 -8.87
N ASP A 243 -30.97 -22.09 -8.53
CA ASP A 243 -30.37 -23.39 -8.89
C ASP A 243 -31.15 -24.57 -8.27
N LEU A 244 -31.57 -24.46 -7.00
CA LEU A 244 -32.42 -25.46 -6.36
C LEU A 244 -33.81 -25.53 -6.99
N ALA A 245 -34.40 -24.39 -7.37
CA ALA A 245 -35.71 -24.33 -8.00
C ALA A 245 -35.70 -24.94 -9.42
N SER A 246 -34.60 -24.82 -10.15
CA SER A 246 -34.45 -25.44 -11.48
C SER A 246 -34.39 -26.97 -11.42
N HIS A 247 -33.89 -27.55 -10.32
CA HIS A 247 -33.74 -28.99 -10.14
C HIS A 247 -34.83 -29.62 -9.24
N ASN A 248 -35.60 -28.83 -8.49
CA ASN A 248 -36.61 -29.32 -7.56
C ASN A 248 -37.99 -28.64 -7.77
N PRO A 249 -38.96 -29.33 -8.41
CA PRO A 249 -40.27 -28.74 -8.72
C PRO A 249 -41.11 -28.39 -7.48
N LYS A 250 -40.82 -28.97 -6.31
CA LYS A 250 -41.49 -28.60 -5.05
C LYS A 250 -41.03 -27.22 -4.55
N VAL A 251 -39.75 -26.91 -4.72
CA VAL A 251 -39.16 -25.60 -4.35
C VAL A 251 -39.66 -24.51 -5.29
N LYS A 252 -39.70 -24.79 -6.60
CA LYS A 252 -40.27 -23.87 -7.61
C LYS A 252 -41.73 -23.49 -7.30
N LYS A 253 -42.56 -24.47 -6.98
CA LYS A 253 -43.98 -24.25 -6.66
C LYS A 253 -44.18 -23.47 -5.35
N ALA A 254 -43.28 -23.66 -4.38
CA ALA A 254 -43.29 -22.90 -3.13
C ALA A 254 -42.94 -21.42 -3.37
N LEU A 255 -41.94 -21.14 -4.21
CA LEU A 255 -41.55 -19.78 -4.61
C LEU A 255 -42.69 -19.07 -5.35
N GLU A 256 -43.27 -19.69 -6.38
CA GLU A 256 -44.40 -19.13 -7.15
C GLU A 256 -45.61 -18.80 -6.24
N SER A 257 -45.85 -19.62 -5.20
CA SER A 257 -46.93 -19.38 -4.22
C SER A 257 -46.62 -18.28 -3.20
N SER A 258 -45.35 -17.91 -3.04
CA SER A 258 -44.90 -16.83 -2.18
C SER A 258 -44.97 -15.50 -2.93
N TYR A 259 -44.51 -15.46 -4.19
CA TYR A 259 -44.60 -14.27 -5.04
C TYR A 259 -46.05 -13.87 -5.38
N ALA A 260 -46.99 -14.80 -5.35
CA ALA A 260 -48.41 -14.50 -5.55
C ALA A 260 -49.11 -13.91 -4.30
N ARG A 261 -48.40 -13.76 -3.18
CA ARG A 261 -48.93 -13.24 -1.91
C ARG A 261 -48.45 -11.83 -1.55
N ASP A 262 -47.54 -11.27 -2.34
CA ASP A 262 -47.13 -9.86 -2.30
C ASP A 262 -47.84 -9.07 -3.41
#